data_AF-U1N8H5-F1
#
_entry.id   AF-U1N8H5-F1
#
_cell.length_a   1.000
_cell.length_b   1.000
_cell.length_c   1.000
_cell.angle_alpha   90.00
_cell.angle_beta   90.00
_cell.angle_gamma   90.00
#
_symmetry.space_group_name_H-M   'P 1'
#
loop_
_entity.id
_entity.type
_entity.pdbx_description
1 polymer ?
#
loop_
_entity_poly.entity_id
_entity_poly.type
_entity_poly.pdbx_seq_one_letter_code
_entity_poly.pdbx_strand_id
1 'polypeptide(L)'
;MTQVVIERVLSEHELAAFRAFAVQHLRKTQADCAQARRERKLTLARAEHFRLSAIAAKLFGRLGDPQLPAEARRRLWTALGEPDPARPEIGHAALRAAAQLDAPRRAHPARRKHNAESRALARRTAVQLHLADKVPVKDLAPKFGVTPETIRLWVRNHLKAQGLYERRQRNEAPHSMKAEAARLVVAGSHSVAQLAEKYGYHPTTVARWVREHRSAEGIPKPNRPKVPDEVRLKTLRLIFQEGLSPTVAARQSGVSSNTAHQWAARYKAEHGAPIPKYDRGPRHCYPPELKAEAIRLVFTEGKRVSQAALALAVPVATARTWAEEHQRETGAEMPGLAPISRDLREQAARAHYELGVPIEEIAKQLRVLPRTVKAWTYAHAPTRTIPPAPQ
;
A
#
# COMPACT_ATOMS: atom_id res chain seq x y z
N MET A 1 -29.23 -0.79 41.53
CA MET A 1 -27.95 -0.62 42.23
C MET A 1 -27.11 0.40 41.46
N THR A 2 -27.06 1.64 41.94
CA THR A 2 -26.30 2.76 41.36
C THR A 2 -24.85 2.64 41.81
N GLN A 3 -23.92 2.35 40.89
CA GLN A 3 -22.49 2.37 41.20
C GLN A 3 -22.05 3.82 41.43
N VAL A 4 -21.70 4.14 42.68
CA VAL A 4 -21.03 5.38 43.04
C VAL A 4 -19.56 5.23 42.64
N VAL A 5 -19.18 5.84 41.52
CA VAL A 5 -17.77 5.98 41.13
C VAL A 5 -17.15 7.06 42.00
N ILE A 6 -16.27 6.68 42.92
CA ILE A 6 -15.52 7.62 43.75
C ILE A 6 -14.44 8.26 42.84
N GLU A 7 -14.63 9.53 42.50
CA GLU A 7 -13.67 10.32 41.72
C GLU A 7 -12.42 10.62 42.58
N ARG A 8 -11.30 9.95 42.31
CA ARG A 8 -10.01 10.30 42.93
C ARG A 8 -9.37 11.45 42.16
N VAL A 9 -9.24 12.61 42.80
CA VAL A 9 -8.44 13.73 42.29
C VAL A 9 -6.97 13.47 42.65
N LEU A 10 -6.09 13.44 41.65
CA LEU A 10 -4.66 13.32 41.87
C LEU A 10 -4.12 14.59 42.55
N SER A 11 -3.27 14.40 43.56
CA SER A 11 -2.54 15.50 44.20
C SER A 11 -1.54 16.15 43.24
N GLU A 12 -1.18 17.41 43.50
CA GLU A 12 -0.12 18.12 42.75
C GLU A 12 1.21 17.36 42.78
N HIS A 13 1.50 16.64 43.86
CA HIS A 13 2.70 15.81 43.96
C HIS A 13 2.67 14.61 42.99
N GLU A 14 1.53 13.91 42.89
CA GLU A 14 1.35 12.81 41.93
C GLU A 14 1.41 13.32 40.48
N LEU A 15 0.84 14.50 40.20
CA LEU A 15 0.94 15.15 38.89
C LEU A 15 2.39 15.53 38.55
N ALA A 16 3.16 16.05 39.51
CA ALA A 16 4.56 16.41 39.32
C ALA A 16 5.43 15.16 39.04
N ALA A 17 5.26 14.09 39.82
CA ALA A 17 5.94 12.81 39.61
C ALA A 17 5.61 12.22 38.23
N PHE A 18 4.35 12.32 37.81
CA PHE A 18 3.90 11.84 36.52
C PHE A 18 4.51 12.64 35.35
N ARG A 19 4.60 13.97 35.46
CA ARG A 19 5.26 14.84 34.46
C ARG A 19 6.74 14.46 34.30
N ALA A 20 7.44 14.23 35.41
CA ALA A 20 8.85 13.82 35.38
C ALA A 20 9.03 12.48 34.66
N PHE A 21 8.18 11.49 34.95
CA PHE A 21 8.16 10.19 34.28
C PHE A 21 7.92 10.32 32.77
N ALA A 22 6.92 11.11 32.34
CA ALA A 22 6.61 11.29 30.92
C ALA A 22 7.76 11.93 30.13
N VAL A 23 8.46 12.92 30.72
CA VAL A 23 9.63 13.57 30.10
C VAL A 23 10.79 12.58 29.97
N GLN A 24 11.07 11.78 31.00
CA GLN A 24 12.14 10.79 30.97
C GLN A 24 11.86 9.71 29.91
N HIS A 25 10.62 9.22 29.84
CA HIS A 25 10.24 8.22 28.87
C HIS A 25 10.33 8.75 27.43
N LEU A 26 9.92 10.00 27.17
CA LEU A 26 10.05 10.63 25.85
C LEU A 26 11.52 10.70 25.40
N ARG A 27 12.43 11.12 26.30
CA ARG A 27 13.87 11.19 26.01
C ARG A 27 14.44 9.82 25.65
N LYS A 28 14.08 8.78 26.41
CA LYS A 28 14.49 7.40 26.12
C LYS A 28 14.00 6.92 24.75
N THR A 29 12.70 7.11 24.46
CA THR A 29 12.10 6.74 23.17
C THR A 29 12.78 7.46 21.98
N GLN A 30 13.17 8.73 22.15
CA GLN A 30 13.89 9.47 21.13
C GLN A 30 15.31 8.93 20.91
N ALA A 31 16.03 8.61 21.98
CA ALA A 31 17.37 8.02 21.92
C ALA A 31 17.35 6.64 21.24
N ASP A 32 16.42 5.77 21.63
CA ASP A 32 16.26 4.44 21.06
C ASP A 32 15.92 4.50 19.57
N CYS A 33 15.07 5.45 19.15
CA CYS A 33 14.73 5.66 17.75
C CYS A 33 15.94 6.16 16.95
N ALA A 34 16.74 7.07 17.51
CA ALA A 34 17.96 7.56 16.88
C ALA A 34 18.99 6.43 16.72
N GLN A 35 19.17 5.60 17.74
CA GLN A 35 20.05 4.43 17.70
C GLN A 35 19.59 3.41 16.66
N ALA A 36 18.30 3.05 16.65
CA ALA A 36 17.76 2.10 15.69
C ALA A 36 17.83 2.59 14.23
N ARG A 37 17.76 3.91 13.99
CA ARG A 37 18.03 4.52 12.68
C ARG A 37 19.50 4.39 12.27
N ARG A 38 20.44 4.65 13.19
CA ARG A 38 21.89 4.46 12.95
C ARG A 38 22.21 3.01 12.58
N GLU A 39 21.58 2.06 13.28
CA GLU A 39 21.78 0.63 13.03
C GLU A 39 21.06 0.08 11.78
N ARG A 40 20.25 0.90 11.08
CA ARG A 40 19.39 0.48 9.95
C ARG A 40 18.43 -0.68 10.29
N LYS A 41 18.16 -0.94 11.57
CA LYS A 41 17.29 -2.03 12.06
C LYS A 41 15.84 -1.59 12.32
N LEU A 42 15.45 -0.41 11.87
CA LEU A 42 14.12 0.12 12.13
C LEU A 42 13.08 -0.57 11.23
N THR A 43 12.48 -1.65 11.72
CA THR A 43 11.30 -2.24 11.08
C THR A 43 10.11 -1.28 11.17
N LEU A 44 9.15 -1.42 10.26
CA LEU A 44 8.00 -0.51 10.16
C LEU A 44 7.16 -0.49 11.45
N ALA A 45 7.00 -1.67 12.09
CA ALA A 45 6.30 -1.80 13.38
C ALA A 45 7.02 -1.10 14.54
N ARG A 46 8.37 -1.17 14.57
CA ARG A 46 9.17 -0.49 15.60
C ARG A 46 9.13 1.03 15.41
N ALA A 47 9.14 1.50 14.16
CA ALA A 47 8.96 2.90 13.82
C ALA A 47 7.58 3.44 14.25
N GLU A 48 6.51 2.66 14.05
CA GLU A 48 5.16 3.02 14.50
C GLU A 48 5.05 3.03 16.03
N HIS A 49 5.63 2.06 16.72
CA HIS A 49 5.67 2.03 18.18
C HIS A 49 6.38 3.28 18.76
N PHE A 50 7.54 3.66 18.21
CA PHE A 50 8.23 4.89 18.63
C PHE A 50 7.41 6.15 18.34
N ARG A 51 6.73 6.20 17.18
CA ARG A 51 5.87 7.32 16.81
C ARG A 51 4.70 7.48 17.79
N LEU A 52 4.03 6.39 18.12
CA LEU A 52 2.88 6.42 19.01
C LEU A 52 3.29 6.69 20.47
N SER A 53 4.42 6.18 20.91
CA SER A 53 5.00 6.50 22.23
C SER A 53 5.33 7.99 22.36
N ALA A 54 5.88 8.60 21.30
CA ALA A 54 6.13 10.05 21.26
C ALA A 54 4.83 10.88 21.25
N ILE A 55 3.76 10.38 20.64
CA ILE A 55 2.44 11.04 20.67
C ILE A 55 1.82 10.93 22.07
N ALA A 56 1.85 9.75 22.68
CA ALA A 56 1.38 9.54 24.04
C ALA A 56 2.10 10.48 25.03
N ALA A 57 3.43 10.53 24.99
CA ALA A 57 4.21 11.43 25.84
C ALA A 57 3.88 12.93 25.63
N LYS A 58 3.59 13.36 24.38
CA LYS A 58 3.11 14.73 24.11
C LYS A 58 1.72 15.00 24.67
N LEU A 59 0.82 14.02 24.60
CA LEU A 59 -0.53 14.13 25.17
C LEU A 59 -0.47 14.16 26.70
N PHE A 60 0.41 13.37 27.32
CA PHE A 60 0.67 13.42 28.76
C PHE A 60 1.31 14.73 29.21
N GLY A 61 2.20 15.33 28.40
CA GLY A 61 2.71 16.68 28.67
C GLY A 61 1.61 17.75 28.67
N ARG A 62 0.60 17.64 27.79
CA ARG A 62 -0.56 18.54 27.75
C ARG A 62 -1.54 18.35 28.92
N LEU A 63 -1.64 17.14 29.46
CA LEU A 63 -2.41 16.88 30.69
C LEU A 63 -1.82 17.60 31.91
N GLY A 64 -0.52 17.88 31.90
CA GLY A 64 0.17 18.67 32.91
C GLY A 64 0.12 20.19 32.68
N ASP A 65 -0.56 20.68 31.64
CA ASP A 65 -0.67 22.11 31.38
C ASP A 65 -1.70 22.75 32.35
N PRO A 66 -1.30 23.69 33.22
CA PRO A 66 -2.21 24.34 34.17
C PRO A 66 -3.30 25.16 33.47
N GLN A 67 -3.08 25.59 32.22
CA GLN A 67 -4.06 26.34 31.44
C GLN A 67 -5.11 25.45 30.76
N LEU A 68 -4.96 24.13 30.80
CA LEU A 68 -5.95 23.23 30.20
C LEU A 68 -7.21 23.18 31.07
N PRO A 69 -8.42 23.46 30.52
CA PRO A 69 -9.66 23.38 31.29
C PRO A 69 -9.87 21.99 31.90
N ALA A 70 -10.41 21.92 33.12
CA ALA A 70 -10.59 20.67 33.87
C ALA A 70 -11.39 19.61 33.08
N GLU A 71 -12.35 20.04 32.27
CA GLU A 71 -13.15 19.15 31.42
C GLU A 71 -12.34 18.59 30.24
N ALA A 72 -11.43 19.36 29.66
CA ALA A 72 -10.52 18.90 28.61
C ALA A 72 -9.50 17.90 29.17
N ARG A 73 -9.01 18.12 30.40
CA ARG A 73 -8.16 17.14 31.12
C ARG A 73 -8.91 15.84 31.37
N ARG A 74 -10.16 15.90 31.84
CA ARG A 74 -11.03 14.73 32.04
C ARG A 74 -11.22 13.94 30.75
N ARG A 75 -11.58 14.59 29.64
CA ARG A 75 -11.75 13.92 28.34
C ARG A 75 -10.48 13.25 27.83
N LEU A 76 -9.32 13.90 28.01
CA LEU A 76 -8.02 13.31 27.66
C LEU A 76 -7.68 12.11 28.53
N TRP A 77 -7.93 12.19 29.84
CA TRP A 77 -7.70 11.10 30.79
C TRP A 77 -8.58 9.88 30.50
N THR A 78 -9.88 10.09 30.32
CA THR A 78 -10.83 9.03 29.93
C THR A 78 -10.44 8.39 28.60
N ALA A 79 -9.92 9.16 27.65
CA ALA A 79 -9.45 8.63 26.37
C ALA A 79 -8.16 7.81 26.50
N LEU A 80 -7.26 8.17 27.41
CA LEU A 80 -5.98 7.49 27.61
C LEU A 80 -6.10 6.20 28.45
N GLY A 81 -7.14 6.09 29.29
CA GLY A 81 -7.35 4.98 30.23
C GLY A 81 -6.46 5.10 31.47
N GLU A 82 -6.88 4.52 32.60
CA GLU A 82 -6.05 4.51 33.81
C GLU A 82 -4.74 3.76 33.55
N PRO A 83 -3.57 4.36 33.88
CA PRO A 83 -2.32 3.64 33.84
C PRO A 83 -2.30 2.60 34.97
N ASP A 84 -2.32 1.32 34.61
CA ASP A 84 -2.06 0.23 35.55
C ASP A 84 -0.56 0.19 35.88
N PRO A 85 -0.13 0.52 37.11
CA PRO A 85 1.29 0.52 37.48
C PRO A 85 1.91 -0.88 37.43
N ALA A 86 1.12 -1.95 37.42
CA ALA A 86 1.61 -3.32 37.25
C ALA A 86 1.84 -3.72 35.78
N ARG A 87 1.41 -2.88 34.81
CA ARG A 87 1.56 -3.10 33.37
C ARG A 87 2.09 -1.83 32.67
N PRO A 88 3.42 -1.58 32.71
CA PRO A 88 4.02 -0.36 32.18
C PRO A 88 4.00 -0.25 30.64
N GLU A 89 3.47 -1.24 29.94
CA GLU A 89 3.16 -1.10 28.52
C GLU A 89 1.98 -0.15 28.39
N ILE A 90 2.29 1.13 28.11
CA ILE A 90 1.33 2.19 27.75
C ILE A 90 0.27 1.58 26.82
N GLY A 91 -0.88 1.26 27.42
CA GLY A 91 -1.78 0.25 26.89
C GLY A 91 -2.31 0.67 25.54
N HIS A 92 -2.68 -0.32 24.73
CA HIS A 92 -3.37 -0.15 23.45
C HIS A 92 -4.51 0.90 23.45
N ALA A 93 -5.05 1.29 24.60
CA ALA A 93 -5.96 2.44 24.77
C ALA A 93 -5.31 3.79 24.40
N ALA A 94 -4.15 4.13 24.95
CA ALA A 94 -3.44 5.38 24.63
C ALA A 94 -3.00 5.44 23.16
N LEU A 95 -2.60 4.29 22.59
CA LEU A 95 -2.30 4.15 21.16
C LEU A 95 -3.56 4.34 20.29
N ARG A 96 -4.72 3.83 20.73
CA ARG A 96 -6.03 4.03 20.07
C ARG A 96 -6.48 5.49 20.14
N ALA A 97 -6.36 6.15 21.28
CA ALA A 97 -6.70 7.58 21.44
C ALA A 97 -5.81 8.48 20.60
N ALA A 98 -4.49 8.21 20.57
CA ALA A 98 -3.54 8.90 19.70
C ALA A 98 -3.88 8.71 18.20
N ALA A 99 -4.30 7.51 17.79
CA ALA A 99 -4.70 7.25 16.41
C ALA A 99 -6.00 7.96 16.02
N GLN A 100 -6.97 8.08 16.94
CA GLN A 100 -8.23 8.78 16.72
C GLN A 100 -8.03 10.30 16.56
N LEU A 101 -7.12 10.90 17.33
CA LEU A 101 -6.80 12.33 17.26
C LEU A 101 -5.98 12.72 16.02
N ASP A 102 -5.22 11.79 15.42
CA ASP A 102 -4.42 12.03 14.20
C ASP A 102 -5.17 11.68 12.89
N ALA A 103 -6.34 11.03 13.00
CA ALA A 103 -7.21 10.66 11.89
C ALA A 103 -7.63 11.85 10.99
N PRO A 104 -8.00 13.05 11.50
CA PRO A 104 -8.39 14.17 10.62
C PRO A 104 -7.22 14.72 9.79
N ARG A 105 -5.96 14.54 10.22
CA ARG A 105 -4.79 14.93 9.41
C ARG A 105 -4.49 13.99 8.26
N ARG A 106 -5.04 12.77 8.28
CA ARG A 106 -4.88 11.74 7.23
C ARG A 106 -6.06 11.65 6.29
N ALA A 107 -7.07 12.51 6.43
CA ALA A 107 -8.17 12.59 5.49
C ALA A 107 -7.65 13.10 4.14
N HIS A 108 -7.12 12.18 3.32
CA HIS A 108 -6.99 12.43 1.89
C HIS A 108 -8.38 12.86 1.40
N PRO A 109 -8.51 14.01 0.72
CA PRO A 109 -9.79 14.47 0.22
C PRO A 109 -10.42 13.33 -0.57
N ALA A 110 -11.66 12.99 -0.23
CA ALA A 110 -12.39 11.90 -0.86
C ALA A 110 -12.22 12.01 -2.37
N ARG A 111 -11.67 10.95 -2.97
CA ARG A 111 -11.28 10.90 -4.38
C ARG A 111 -12.55 11.07 -5.24
N ARG A 112 -12.92 12.32 -5.55
CA ARG A 112 -14.07 12.67 -6.39
C ARG A 112 -13.87 11.96 -7.73
N LYS A 113 -14.71 10.99 -8.03
CA LYS A 113 -14.68 10.26 -9.30
C LYS A 113 -15.24 11.18 -10.38
N HIS A 114 -14.38 12.04 -10.92
CA HIS A 114 -14.70 12.80 -12.12
C HIS A 114 -14.91 11.84 -13.30
N ASN A 115 -15.95 12.08 -14.11
CA ASN A 115 -16.18 11.44 -15.40
C ASN A 115 -14.86 11.47 -16.23
N ALA A 116 -14.62 10.47 -17.08
CA ALA A 116 -13.45 10.43 -17.95
C ALA A 116 -13.29 11.74 -18.75
N GLU A 117 -14.39 12.31 -19.23
CA GLU A 117 -14.43 13.60 -19.91
C GLU A 117 -14.06 14.77 -19.00
N SER A 118 -14.64 14.85 -17.80
CA SER A 118 -14.26 15.85 -16.81
C SER A 118 -12.78 15.75 -16.42
N ARG A 119 -12.21 14.53 -16.40
CA ARG A 119 -10.77 14.32 -16.17
C ARG A 119 -9.94 14.77 -17.36
N ALA A 120 -10.39 14.56 -18.59
CA ALA A 120 -9.72 15.04 -19.79
C ALA A 120 -9.75 16.57 -19.86
N LEU A 121 -10.88 17.20 -19.54
CA LEU A 121 -11.00 18.65 -19.43
C LEU A 121 -10.09 19.20 -18.34
N ALA A 122 -10.15 18.64 -17.12
CA ALA A 122 -9.28 19.03 -16.02
C ALA A 122 -7.79 18.91 -16.38
N ARG A 123 -7.39 17.88 -17.13
CA ARG A 123 -6.04 17.73 -17.66
C ARG A 123 -5.66 18.86 -18.61
N ARG A 124 -6.50 19.15 -19.60
CA ARG A 124 -6.26 20.22 -20.59
C ARG A 124 -6.15 21.58 -19.90
N THR A 125 -7.08 21.91 -19.02
CA THR A 125 -7.08 23.17 -18.25
C THR A 125 -5.85 23.28 -17.35
N ALA A 126 -5.49 22.24 -16.60
CA ALA A 126 -4.32 22.28 -15.75
C ALA A 126 -3.01 22.47 -16.54
N VAL A 127 -2.90 21.84 -17.71
CA VAL A 127 -1.74 22.01 -18.58
C VAL A 127 -1.68 23.42 -19.17
N GLN A 128 -2.83 23.96 -19.61
CA GLN A 128 -2.92 25.32 -20.12
C GLN A 128 -2.54 26.36 -19.06
N LEU A 129 -3.11 26.28 -17.85
CA LEU A 129 -2.77 27.18 -16.73
C LEU A 129 -1.28 27.13 -16.37
N HIS A 130 -0.64 25.96 -16.49
CA HIS A 130 0.79 25.85 -16.21
C HIS A 130 1.67 26.41 -17.33
N LEU A 131 1.35 26.13 -18.59
CA LEU A 131 2.19 26.50 -19.73
C LEU A 131 2.00 27.96 -20.17
N ALA A 132 0.75 28.42 -20.22
CA ALA A 132 0.39 29.77 -20.63
C ALA A 132 0.51 30.76 -19.45
N ASP A 133 -0.22 30.50 -18.36
CA ASP A 133 -0.32 31.45 -17.24
C ASP A 133 0.82 31.30 -16.20
N LYS A 134 1.77 30.40 -16.45
CA LYS A 134 2.93 30.10 -15.60
C LYS A 134 2.58 29.77 -14.14
N VAL A 135 1.36 29.28 -13.87
CA VAL A 135 0.94 28.93 -12.51
C VAL A 135 1.80 27.77 -11.99
N PRO A 136 2.42 27.87 -10.80
CA PRO A 136 3.25 26.80 -10.26
C PRO A 136 2.46 25.50 -10.07
N VAL A 137 3.08 24.37 -10.41
CA VAL A 137 2.46 23.04 -10.29
C VAL A 137 1.95 22.75 -8.86
N LYS A 138 2.65 23.28 -7.85
CA LYS A 138 2.29 23.13 -6.43
C LYS A 138 0.91 23.73 -6.13
N ASP A 139 0.53 24.79 -6.83
CA ASP A 139 -0.71 25.53 -6.59
C ASP A 139 -1.88 24.95 -7.42
N LEU A 140 -1.57 24.32 -8.56
CA LEU A 140 -2.55 23.61 -9.38
C LEU A 140 -2.99 22.28 -8.75
N ALA A 141 -2.08 21.56 -8.10
CA ALA A 141 -2.35 20.24 -7.53
C ALA A 141 -3.58 20.22 -6.58
N PRO A 142 -3.71 21.13 -5.59
CA PRO A 142 -4.91 21.21 -4.75
C PRO A 142 -6.18 21.54 -5.54
N LYS A 143 -6.12 22.48 -6.50
CA LYS A 143 -7.28 22.90 -7.31
C LYS A 143 -7.91 21.73 -8.08
N PHE A 144 -7.08 20.81 -8.56
CA PHE A 144 -7.53 19.63 -9.31
C PHE A 144 -7.61 18.34 -8.48
N GLY A 145 -7.33 18.39 -7.18
CA GLY A 145 -7.36 17.21 -6.30
C GLY A 145 -6.38 16.10 -6.70
N VAL A 146 -5.22 16.47 -7.27
CA VAL A 146 -4.18 15.54 -7.71
C VAL A 146 -2.83 15.88 -7.09
N THR A 147 -1.85 14.99 -7.22
CA THR A 147 -0.48 15.27 -6.75
C THR A 147 0.25 16.19 -7.73
N PRO A 148 1.24 16.99 -7.27
CA PRO A 148 2.11 17.77 -8.14
C PRO A 148 2.76 16.93 -9.25
N GLU A 149 3.14 15.68 -8.95
CA GLU A 149 3.76 14.78 -9.92
C GLU A 149 2.79 14.37 -11.05
N THR A 150 1.51 14.24 -10.73
CA THR A 150 0.47 13.97 -11.74
C THR A 150 0.31 15.13 -12.72
N ILE A 151 0.35 16.37 -12.24
CA ILE A 151 0.32 17.55 -13.11
C ILE A 151 1.58 17.60 -13.99
N ARG A 152 2.78 17.38 -13.44
CA ARG A 152 4.04 17.31 -14.22
C ARG A 152 3.95 16.25 -15.32
N LEU A 153 3.37 15.09 -15.00
CA LEU A 153 3.14 14.03 -15.97
C LEU A 153 2.19 14.46 -17.10
N TRP A 154 1.10 15.18 -16.78
CA TRP A 154 0.16 15.69 -17.78
C TRP A 154 0.84 16.70 -18.71
N VAL A 155 1.58 17.66 -18.15
CA VAL A 155 2.36 18.64 -18.92
C VAL A 155 3.37 17.96 -19.82
N ARG A 156 4.15 17.02 -19.27
CA ARG A 156 5.13 16.23 -20.04
C ARG A 156 4.48 15.51 -21.22
N ASN A 157 3.35 14.85 -20.99
CA ASN A 157 2.67 14.09 -22.04
C ASN A 157 2.05 15.01 -23.11
N HIS A 158 1.57 16.19 -22.72
CA HIS A 158 1.05 17.19 -23.64
C HIS A 158 2.15 17.74 -24.55
N LEU A 159 3.28 18.18 -23.97
CA LEU A 159 4.44 18.62 -24.74
C LEU A 159 4.93 17.51 -25.68
N LYS A 160 4.91 16.25 -25.24
CA LYS A 160 5.31 15.10 -26.06
C LYS A 160 4.37 14.91 -27.25
N ALA A 161 3.06 15.08 -27.06
CA ALA A 161 2.07 14.99 -28.13
C ALA A 161 2.22 16.13 -29.16
N GLN A 162 2.74 17.29 -28.75
CA GLN A 162 3.02 18.43 -29.63
C GLN A 162 4.41 18.37 -30.27
N GLY A 163 5.23 17.36 -29.96
CA GLY A 163 6.63 17.32 -30.41
C GLY A 163 7.55 18.34 -29.72
N LEU A 164 7.04 19.13 -28.78
CA LEU A 164 7.77 20.17 -28.03
C LEU A 164 8.47 19.63 -26.78
N TYR A 165 8.27 18.35 -26.45
CA TYR A 165 9.01 17.75 -25.35
C TYR A 165 10.41 17.42 -25.78
N GLU A 166 11.33 18.33 -25.49
CA GLU A 166 12.75 18.00 -25.47
C GLU A 166 12.96 16.89 -24.45
N ARG A 167 13.25 15.68 -24.96
CA ARG A 167 13.73 14.60 -24.13
C ARG A 167 14.99 15.15 -23.47
N ARG A 168 14.91 15.46 -22.17
CA ARG A 168 16.04 15.90 -21.35
C ARG A 168 17.26 15.17 -21.86
N GLN A 169 18.13 15.88 -22.57
CA GLN A 169 19.31 15.27 -23.13
C GLN A 169 20.02 14.72 -21.91
N ARG A 170 20.02 13.39 -21.79
CA ARG A 170 20.85 12.79 -20.75
C ARG A 170 22.24 13.26 -21.12
N ASN A 171 22.96 13.87 -20.20
CA ASN A 171 24.38 14.15 -20.37
C ASN A 171 25.03 12.80 -20.65
N GLU A 172 25.09 12.45 -21.92
CA GLU A 172 25.64 11.20 -22.36
C GLU A 172 27.12 11.33 -22.13
N ALA A 173 27.68 10.38 -21.40
CA ALA A 173 29.12 10.32 -21.29
C ALA A 173 29.73 10.32 -22.70
N PRO A 174 30.86 11.02 -22.92
CA PRO A 174 31.58 10.96 -24.18
C PRO A 174 31.79 9.51 -24.62
N HIS A 175 31.68 9.25 -25.93
CA HIS A 175 31.79 7.89 -26.47
C HIS A 175 33.13 7.24 -26.08
N SER A 176 34.22 8.00 -26.09
CA SER A 176 35.55 7.58 -25.64
C SER A 176 35.54 7.08 -24.19
N MET A 177 34.89 7.80 -23.27
CA MET A 177 34.76 7.41 -21.87
C MET A 177 33.94 6.12 -21.71
N LYS A 178 32.83 5.98 -22.45
CA LYS A 178 32.02 4.74 -22.44
C LYS A 178 32.86 3.53 -22.87
N ALA A 179 33.64 3.69 -23.94
CA ALA A 179 34.51 2.66 -24.49
C ALA A 179 35.66 2.31 -23.54
N GLU A 180 36.35 3.31 -22.97
CA GLU A 180 37.43 3.11 -21.99
C GLU A 180 36.91 2.36 -20.76
N ALA A 181 35.80 2.84 -20.16
CA ALA A 181 35.18 2.20 -19.01
C ALA A 181 34.82 0.74 -19.32
N ALA A 182 34.27 0.48 -20.51
CA ALA A 182 33.91 -0.87 -20.91
C ALA A 182 35.14 -1.78 -21.09
N ARG A 183 36.20 -1.29 -21.75
CA ARG A 183 37.46 -2.02 -21.93
C ARG A 183 38.09 -2.38 -20.58
N LEU A 184 38.15 -1.44 -19.63
CA LEU A 184 38.70 -1.66 -18.30
C LEU A 184 37.94 -2.74 -17.49
N VAL A 185 36.61 -2.82 -17.64
CA VAL A 185 35.81 -3.88 -17.00
C VAL A 185 36.01 -5.22 -17.70
N VAL A 186 36.07 -5.22 -19.03
CA VAL A 186 36.26 -6.45 -19.82
C VAL A 186 37.64 -7.06 -19.56
N ALA A 187 38.68 -6.22 -19.45
CA ALA A 187 40.03 -6.62 -19.07
C ALA A 187 40.16 -7.09 -17.60
N GLY A 188 39.10 -6.92 -16.79
CA GLY A 188 39.11 -7.29 -15.37
C GLY A 188 39.91 -6.32 -14.48
N SER A 189 40.46 -5.24 -15.02
CA SER A 189 41.29 -4.28 -14.27
C SER A 189 40.50 -3.44 -13.29
N HIS A 190 39.22 -3.17 -13.56
CA HIS A 190 38.34 -2.40 -12.68
C HIS A 190 36.95 -3.03 -12.56
N SER A 191 36.36 -2.92 -11.37
CA SER A 191 34.95 -3.22 -11.18
C SER A 191 34.06 -2.09 -11.72
N VAL A 192 32.83 -2.45 -12.07
CA VAL A 192 31.80 -1.47 -12.47
C VAL A 192 31.59 -0.39 -11.39
N ALA A 193 31.68 -0.75 -10.11
CA ALA A 193 31.50 0.16 -9.00
C ALA A 193 32.64 1.20 -8.92
N GLN A 194 33.89 0.76 -9.06
CA GLN A 194 35.06 1.66 -9.07
C GLN A 194 35.00 2.67 -10.22
N LEU A 195 34.57 2.24 -11.41
CA LEU A 195 34.45 3.16 -12.56
C LEU A 195 33.24 4.08 -12.43
N ALA A 196 32.15 3.60 -11.83
CA ALA A 196 30.99 4.43 -11.51
C ALA A 196 31.36 5.57 -10.57
N GLU A 197 32.17 5.27 -9.54
CA GLU A 197 32.73 6.27 -8.64
C GLU A 197 33.71 7.20 -9.37
N LYS A 198 34.68 6.65 -10.12
CA LYS A 198 35.68 7.43 -10.88
C LYS A 198 35.06 8.45 -11.83
N TYR A 199 34.02 8.06 -12.56
CA TYR A 199 33.40 8.92 -13.58
C TYR A 199 32.16 9.67 -13.07
N GLY A 200 31.75 9.50 -11.81
CA GLY A 200 30.57 10.17 -11.24
C GLY A 200 29.23 9.70 -11.82
N TYR A 201 29.15 8.45 -12.27
CA TYR A 201 27.92 7.86 -12.82
C TYR A 201 27.36 6.76 -11.90
N HIS A 202 26.06 6.47 -12.02
CA HIS A 202 25.46 5.34 -11.32
C HIS A 202 26.01 3.99 -11.85
N PRO A 203 26.27 2.98 -11.00
CA PRO A 203 26.81 1.67 -11.43
C PRO A 203 26.03 0.99 -12.55
N THR A 204 24.69 1.14 -12.57
CA THR A 204 23.86 0.59 -13.67
C THR A 204 24.11 1.26 -15.02
N THR A 205 24.53 2.54 -15.04
CA THR A 205 24.89 3.26 -16.26
C THR A 205 26.19 2.71 -16.84
N VAL A 206 27.21 2.52 -16.00
CA VAL A 206 28.48 1.92 -16.42
C VAL A 206 28.29 0.46 -16.85
N ALA A 207 27.51 -0.34 -16.10
CA ALA A 207 27.18 -1.72 -16.47
C ALA A 207 26.48 -1.81 -17.83
N ARG A 208 25.69 -0.79 -18.21
CA ARG A 208 25.07 -0.69 -19.52
C ARG A 208 26.11 -0.42 -20.61
N TRP A 209 27.06 0.49 -20.40
CA TRP A 209 28.15 0.73 -21.36
C TRP A 209 28.96 -0.54 -21.63
N VAL A 210 29.30 -1.29 -20.58
CA VAL A 210 29.98 -2.58 -20.70
C VAL A 210 29.18 -3.57 -21.56
N ARG A 211 27.86 -3.60 -21.41
CA ARG A 211 26.97 -4.48 -22.20
C ARG A 211 26.90 -4.07 -23.66
N GLU A 212 26.77 -2.77 -23.92
CA GLU A 212 26.73 -2.21 -25.27
C GLU A 212 28.06 -2.48 -25.99
N HIS A 213 29.19 -2.23 -25.32
CA HIS A 213 30.53 -2.51 -25.85
C HIS A 213 30.74 -4.00 -26.14
N ARG A 214 30.40 -4.89 -25.20
CA ARG A 214 30.48 -6.34 -25.46
C ARG A 214 29.66 -6.77 -26.65
N SER A 215 28.47 -6.20 -26.83
CA SER A 215 27.60 -6.49 -27.97
C SER A 215 28.20 -5.99 -29.29
N ALA A 216 28.84 -4.81 -29.29
CA ALA A 216 29.48 -4.24 -30.47
C ALA A 216 30.73 -5.01 -30.89
N GLU A 217 31.54 -5.44 -29.92
CA GLU A 217 32.79 -6.17 -30.14
C GLU A 217 32.60 -7.70 -30.27
N GLY A 218 31.34 -8.19 -30.25
CA GLY A 218 31.04 -9.63 -30.27
C GLY A 218 31.56 -10.41 -29.05
N ILE A 219 31.92 -9.73 -27.97
CA ILE A 219 32.49 -10.36 -26.77
C ILE A 219 31.37 -11.11 -26.04
N PRO A 220 31.49 -12.43 -25.82
CA PRO A 220 30.48 -13.21 -25.14
C PRO A 220 30.28 -12.69 -23.72
N LYS A 221 29.05 -12.77 -23.23
CA LYS A 221 28.77 -12.47 -21.81
C LYS A 221 29.58 -13.44 -20.95
N PRO A 222 30.15 -12.99 -19.83
CA PRO A 222 30.85 -13.87 -18.91
C PRO A 222 29.90 -14.99 -18.54
N ASN A 223 30.38 -16.22 -18.69
CA ASN A 223 29.59 -17.40 -18.41
C ASN A 223 29.20 -17.32 -16.94
N ARG A 224 27.91 -17.11 -16.66
CA ARG A 224 27.43 -17.22 -15.29
C ARG A 224 27.47 -18.69 -14.96
N PRO A 225 28.10 -19.11 -13.85
CA PRO A 225 28.09 -20.50 -13.47
C PRO A 225 26.65 -20.99 -13.50
N LYS A 226 26.40 -21.99 -14.36
CA LYS A 226 25.07 -22.55 -14.51
C LYS A 226 24.70 -23.10 -13.15
N VAL A 227 23.59 -22.63 -12.59
CA VAL A 227 23.12 -23.14 -11.30
C VAL A 227 22.93 -24.65 -11.47
N PRO A 228 23.52 -25.49 -10.60
CA PRO A 228 23.43 -26.94 -10.73
C PRO A 228 21.97 -27.39 -10.82
N ASP A 229 21.69 -28.39 -11.65
CA ASP A 229 20.32 -28.88 -11.85
C ASP A 229 19.73 -29.43 -10.54
N GLU A 230 20.56 -29.95 -9.64
CA GLU A 230 20.18 -30.33 -8.27
C GLU A 230 19.55 -29.18 -7.48
N VAL A 231 20.11 -27.98 -7.57
CA VAL A 231 19.59 -26.78 -6.88
C VAL A 231 18.26 -26.36 -7.50
N ARG A 232 18.13 -26.47 -8.84
CA ARG A 232 16.86 -26.23 -9.54
C ARG A 232 15.79 -27.22 -9.09
N LEU A 233 16.10 -28.52 -9.09
CA LEU A 233 15.17 -29.58 -8.69
C LEU A 233 14.78 -29.45 -7.22
N LYS A 234 15.73 -29.19 -6.32
CA LYS A 234 15.45 -28.87 -4.91
C LYS A 234 14.49 -27.70 -4.78
N THR A 235 14.75 -26.61 -5.50
CA THR A 235 13.87 -25.41 -5.47
C THR A 235 12.47 -25.73 -5.98
N LEU A 236 12.34 -26.51 -7.05
CA LEU A 236 11.04 -26.91 -7.59
C LEU A 236 10.30 -27.86 -6.66
N ARG A 237 10.99 -28.78 -5.98
CA ARG A 237 10.42 -29.63 -4.93
C ARG A 237 9.85 -28.79 -3.78
N LEU A 238 10.65 -27.86 -3.24
CA LEU A 238 10.21 -26.95 -2.17
C LEU A 238 8.93 -26.18 -2.57
N ILE A 239 8.86 -25.77 -3.84
CA ILE A 239 7.74 -25.03 -4.42
C ILE A 239 6.52 -25.96 -4.55
N PHE A 240 6.59 -26.98 -5.41
CA PHE A 240 5.41 -27.75 -5.80
C PHE A 240 5.01 -28.87 -4.84
N GLN A 241 5.95 -29.45 -4.09
CA GLN A 241 5.67 -30.55 -3.16
C GLN A 241 5.46 -30.04 -1.73
N GLU A 242 6.30 -29.10 -1.30
CA GLU A 242 6.26 -28.59 0.09
C GLU A 242 5.44 -27.29 0.24
N GLY A 243 4.90 -26.77 -0.86
CA GLY A 243 3.98 -25.63 -0.82
C GLY A 243 4.66 -24.31 -0.43
N LEU A 244 5.96 -24.15 -0.66
CA LEU A 244 6.68 -22.91 -0.32
C LEU A 244 6.61 -21.87 -1.45
N SER A 245 6.50 -20.59 -1.06
CA SER A 245 6.61 -19.51 -2.04
C SER A 245 7.96 -19.51 -2.75
N PRO A 246 8.04 -19.12 -4.05
CA PRO A 246 9.29 -19.10 -4.79
C PRO A 246 10.35 -18.23 -4.12
N THR A 247 9.95 -17.18 -3.40
CA THR A 247 10.85 -16.34 -2.61
C THR A 247 11.48 -17.10 -1.45
N VAL A 248 10.69 -17.89 -0.71
CA VAL A 248 11.18 -18.68 0.44
C VAL A 248 12.05 -19.84 -0.06
N ALA A 249 11.57 -20.58 -1.07
CA ALA A 249 12.32 -21.66 -1.69
C ALA A 249 13.65 -21.15 -2.29
N ALA A 250 13.65 -19.98 -2.91
CA ALA A 250 14.87 -19.35 -3.42
C ALA A 250 15.90 -19.11 -2.32
N ARG A 251 15.46 -18.61 -1.17
CA ARG A 251 16.34 -18.35 -0.02
C ARG A 251 16.93 -19.64 0.54
N GLN A 252 16.12 -20.70 0.63
CA GLN A 252 16.57 -22.01 1.13
C GLN A 252 17.50 -22.75 0.14
N SER A 253 17.37 -22.47 -1.15
CA SER A 253 18.21 -23.05 -2.21
C SER A 253 19.39 -22.17 -2.62
N GLY A 254 19.57 -20.99 -2.00
CA GLY A 254 20.67 -20.08 -2.34
C GLY A 254 20.56 -19.42 -3.72
N VAL A 255 19.36 -19.30 -4.29
CA VAL A 255 19.12 -18.68 -5.61
C VAL A 255 18.36 -17.36 -5.47
N SER A 256 18.34 -16.56 -6.53
CA SER A 256 17.54 -15.33 -6.53
C SER A 256 16.04 -15.65 -6.61
N SER A 257 15.20 -14.83 -5.95
CA SER A 257 13.74 -15.02 -5.99
C SER A 257 13.19 -14.97 -7.42
N ASN A 258 13.75 -14.12 -8.28
CA ASN A 258 13.35 -14.03 -9.69
C ASN A 258 13.68 -15.32 -10.45
N THR A 259 14.83 -15.95 -10.17
CA THR A 259 15.22 -17.24 -10.75
C THR A 259 14.22 -18.33 -10.37
N ALA A 260 13.87 -18.44 -9.09
CA ALA A 260 12.87 -19.41 -8.63
C ALA A 260 11.48 -19.16 -9.24
N HIS A 261 11.07 -17.90 -9.40
CA HIS A 261 9.83 -17.56 -10.10
C HIS A 261 9.84 -18.00 -11.57
N GLN A 262 10.94 -17.78 -12.28
CA GLN A 262 11.10 -18.20 -13.68
C GLN A 262 11.07 -19.73 -13.79
N TRP A 263 11.76 -20.44 -12.90
CA TRP A 263 11.72 -21.90 -12.87
C TRP A 263 10.33 -22.44 -12.59
N ALA A 264 9.61 -21.87 -11.62
CA ALA A 264 8.24 -22.28 -11.32
C ALA A 264 7.27 -22.00 -12.48
N ALA A 265 7.40 -20.85 -13.14
CA ALA A 265 6.59 -20.51 -14.32
C ALA A 265 6.85 -21.46 -15.48
N ARG A 266 8.12 -21.80 -15.73
CA ARG A 266 8.50 -22.77 -16.77
C ARG A 266 8.01 -24.18 -16.44
N TYR A 267 8.18 -24.62 -15.19
CA TYR A 267 7.71 -25.93 -14.74
C TYR A 267 6.19 -26.06 -14.88
N LYS A 268 5.43 -25.01 -14.52
CA LYS A 268 3.98 -24.94 -14.77
C LYS A 268 3.64 -25.07 -16.25
N ALA A 269 4.37 -24.37 -17.12
CA ALA A 269 4.11 -24.43 -18.56
C ALA A 269 4.41 -25.82 -19.14
N GLU A 270 5.45 -26.49 -18.65
CA GLU A 270 5.89 -27.81 -19.12
C GLU A 270 5.03 -28.96 -18.58
N HIS A 271 4.57 -28.88 -17.32
CA HIS A 271 3.94 -30.01 -16.62
C HIS A 271 2.45 -29.78 -16.29
N GLY A 272 1.88 -28.63 -16.65
CA GLY A 272 0.52 -28.26 -16.30
C GLY A 272 0.27 -28.09 -14.79
N ALA A 273 1.30 -28.26 -13.96
CA ALA A 273 1.19 -28.16 -12.51
C ALA A 273 0.84 -26.70 -12.13
N PRO A 274 -0.35 -26.46 -11.54
CA PRO A 274 -0.67 -25.12 -11.07
C PRO A 274 0.38 -24.76 -10.03
N ILE A 275 1.07 -23.62 -10.18
CA ILE A 275 1.93 -23.09 -9.11
C ILE A 275 1.03 -23.01 -7.88
N PRO A 276 1.27 -23.80 -6.81
CA PRO A 276 0.48 -23.70 -5.61
C PRO A 276 0.32 -22.24 -5.25
N LYS A 277 -0.90 -21.82 -4.92
CA LYS A 277 -1.15 -20.46 -4.46
C LYS A 277 -0.45 -20.33 -3.12
N TYR A 278 0.83 -20.02 -3.15
CA TYR A 278 1.54 -19.62 -1.96
C TYR A 278 0.95 -18.28 -1.58
N ASP A 279 0.41 -18.24 -0.37
CA ASP A 279 0.04 -16.99 0.25
C ASP A 279 1.20 -16.01 0.04
N ARG A 280 0.89 -14.90 -0.64
CA ARG A 280 1.88 -13.93 -1.11
C ARG A 280 2.60 -13.33 0.10
N GLY A 281 3.67 -13.98 0.56
CA GLY A 281 4.28 -13.68 1.85
C GLY A 281 3.28 -13.79 3.00
N PRO A 282 3.65 -13.41 4.23
CA PRO A 282 2.72 -13.36 5.36
C PRO A 282 1.75 -12.19 5.17
N ARG A 283 0.82 -12.29 4.20
CA ARG A 283 -0.53 -11.83 4.47
C ARG A 283 -1.04 -12.85 5.45
N HIS A 284 -0.93 -12.56 6.75
CA HIS A 284 -1.44 -13.34 7.87
C HIS A 284 -2.33 -14.48 7.38
N CYS A 285 -1.79 -15.70 7.30
CA CYS A 285 -2.60 -16.89 7.15
C CYS A 285 -3.42 -16.94 8.43
N TYR A 286 -4.58 -16.29 8.41
CA TYR A 286 -5.43 -16.29 9.57
C TYR A 286 -5.94 -17.71 9.74
N PRO A 287 -5.91 -18.24 10.97
CA PRO A 287 -6.54 -19.50 11.29
C PRO A 287 -7.95 -19.57 10.68
N PRO A 288 -8.37 -20.71 10.12
CA PRO A 288 -9.71 -20.85 9.55
C PRO A 288 -10.82 -20.48 10.55
N GLU A 289 -10.54 -20.64 11.86
CA GLU A 289 -11.40 -20.23 12.97
C GLU A 289 -11.62 -18.71 12.98
N LEU A 290 -10.59 -17.92 12.66
CA LEU A 290 -10.71 -16.46 12.58
C LEU A 290 -11.54 -16.01 11.37
N LYS A 291 -11.46 -16.73 10.24
CA LYS A 291 -12.34 -16.51 9.09
C LYS A 291 -13.79 -16.87 9.45
N ALA A 292 -14.01 -18.03 10.08
CA ALA A 292 -15.33 -18.48 10.52
C ALA A 292 -15.95 -17.50 11.52
N GLU A 293 -15.17 -17.03 12.49
CA GLU A 293 -15.61 -16.05 13.48
C GLU A 293 -15.92 -14.69 12.83
N ALA A 294 -15.10 -14.23 11.87
CA ALA A 294 -15.41 -13.01 11.13
C ALA A 294 -16.74 -13.11 10.37
N ILE A 295 -17.02 -14.28 9.77
CA ILE A 295 -18.28 -14.57 9.10
C ILE A 295 -19.43 -14.58 10.11
N ARG A 296 -19.28 -15.25 11.25
CA ARG A 296 -20.28 -15.30 12.34
C ARG A 296 -20.62 -13.89 12.85
N LEU A 297 -19.61 -13.08 13.15
CA LEU A 297 -19.79 -11.70 13.60
C LEU A 297 -20.57 -10.86 12.56
N VAL A 298 -20.28 -11.04 11.28
CA VAL A 298 -20.95 -10.29 10.22
C VAL A 298 -22.36 -10.82 9.98
N PHE A 299 -22.53 -12.10 9.64
CA PHE A 299 -23.81 -12.65 9.15
C PHE A 299 -24.75 -13.15 10.26
N THR A 300 -24.21 -13.60 11.40
CA THR A 300 -25.03 -14.09 12.52
C THR A 300 -25.30 -12.97 13.53
N GLU A 301 -24.29 -12.19 13.90
CA GLU A 301 -24.43 -11.12 14.91
C GLU A 301 -24.78 -9.74 14.32
N GLY A 302 -24.87 -9.62 12.99
CA GLY A 302 -25.28 -8.36 12.35
C GLY A 302 -24.22 -7.24 12.39
N LYS A 303 -22.97 -7.52 12.78
CA LYS A 303 -21.94 -6.49 12.91
C LYS A 303 -21.49 -6.00 11.53
N ARG A 304 -21.15 -4.71 11.45
CA ARG A 304 -20.50 -4.16 10.26
C ARG A 304 -19.13 -4.82 10.07
N VAL A 305 -18.71 -5.04 8.83
CA VAL A 305 -17.38 -5.61 8.50
C VAL A 305 -16.23 -4.90 9.21
N SER A 306 -16.30 -3.57 9.39
CA SER A 306 -15.28 -2.82 10.13
C SER A 306 -15.26 -3.11 11.63
N GLN A 307 -16.43 -3.39 12.24
CA GLN A 307 -16.56 -3.77 13.64
C GLN A 307 -16.07 -5.20 13.86
N ALA A 308 -16.42 -6.13 12.96
CA ALA A 308 -15.89 -7.50 12.99
C ALA A 308 -14.36 -7.51 12.81
N ALA A 309 -13.83 -6.72 11.87
CA ALA A 309 -12.39 -6.58 11.69
C ALA A 309 -11.69 -6.04 12.94
N LEU A 310 -12.28 -5.04 13.60
CA LEU A 310 -11.76 -4.47 14.84
C LEU A 310 -11.77 -5.48 15.99
N ALA A 311 -12.87 -6.24 16.14
CA ALA A 311 -13.01 -7.26 17.19
C ALA A 311 -11.97 -8.37 17.06
N LEU A 312 -11.60 -8.74 15.83
CA LEU A 312 -10.68 -9.82 15.54
C LEU A 312 -9.23 -9.35 15.31
N ALA A 313 -8.96 -8.06 15.48
CA ALA A 313 -7.67 -7.43 15.20
C ALA A 313 -7.11 -7.75 13.79
N VAL A 314 -8.00 -7.88 12.80
CA VAL A 314 -7.63 -8.13 11.40
C VAL A 314 -7.84 -6.89 10.53
N PRO A 315 -7.09 -6.70 9.43
CA PRO A 315 -7.36 -5.64 8.48
C PRO A 315 -8.78 -5.72 7.92
N VAL A 316 -9.45 -4.57 7.83
CA VAL A 316 -10.82 -4.45 7.29
C VAL A 316 -10.95 -5.04 5.88
N ALA A 317 -9.90 -4.90 5.05
CA ALA A 317 -9.87 -5.48 3.71
C ALA A 317 -9.95 -7.01 3.75
N THR A 318 -9.30 -7.66 4.73
CA THR A 318 -9.32 -9.11 4.89
C THR A 318 -10.70 -9.60 5.33
N ALA A 319 -11.25 -9.02 6.41
CA ALA A 319 -12.60 -9.37 6.87
C ALA A 319 -13.65 -9.16 5.78
N ARG A 320 -13.50 -8.10 4.96
CA ARG A 320 -14.36 -7.86 3.80
C ARG A 320 -14.23 -8.95 2.77
N THR A 321 -13.02 -9.37 2.40
CA THR A 321 -12.82 -10.44 1.42
C THR A 321 -13.45 -11.75 1.89
N TRP A 322 -13.35 -12.08 3.18
CA TRP A 322 -14.02 -13.26 3.75
C TRP A 322 -15.54 -13.16 3.70
N ALA A 323 -16.10 -12.00 4.06
CA ALA A 323 -17.53 -11.79 3.98
C ALA A 323 -18.06 -11.84 2.52
N GLU A 324 -17.33 -11.23 1.58
CA GLU A 324 -17.64 -11.27 0.13
C GLU A 324 -17.50 -12.69 -0.45
N GLU A 325 -16.60 -13.51 0.08
CA GLU A 325 -16.46 -14.93 -0.28
C GLU A 325 -17.63 -15.76 0.25
N HIS A 326 -17.93 -15.63 1.54
CA HIS A 326 -19.07 -16.32 2.15
C HIS A 326 -20.41 -15.95 1.48
N GLN A 327 -20.63 -14.66 1.20
CA GLN A 327 -21.82 -14.21 0.46
C GLN A 327 -21.94 -14.86 -0.92
N ARG A 328 -20.81 -15.08 -1.63
CA ARG A 328 -20.81 -15.74 -2.94
C ARG A 328 -21.15 -17.22 -2.82
N GLU A 329 -20.72 -17.88 -1.74
CA GLU A 329 -20.90 -19.31 -1.51
C GLU A 329 -22.32 -19.63 -1.00
N THR A 330 -22.83 -18.84 -0.06
CA THR A 330 -24.11 -19.14 0.62
C THR A 330 -25.28 -18.30 0.13
N GLY A 331 -25.02 -17.21 -0.61
CA GLY A 331 -26.04 -16.24 -0.99
C GLY A 331 -26.56 -15.40 0.18
N ALA A 332 -25.97 -15.55 1.38
CA ALA A 332 -26.42 -14.86 2.59
C ALA A 332 -26.38 -13.33 2.43
N GLU A 333 -27.40 -12.67 2.99
CA GLU A 333 -27.48 -11.21 3.00
C GLU A 333 -26.44 -10.64 3.98
N MET A 334 -25.58 -9.74 3.50
CA MET A 334 -24.59 -9.10 4.34
C MET A 334 -25.22 -7.89 5.03
N PRO A 335 -25.31 -7.84 6.37
CA PRO A 335 -25.99 -6.77 7.06
C PRO A 335 -25.36 -5.40 6.75
N GLY A 336 -26.21 -4.46 6.34
CA GLY A 336 -25.81 -3.14 5.84
C GLY A 336 -25.62 -3.06 4.31
N LEU A 337 -25.85 -4.14 3.57
CA LEU A 337 -25.94 -4.20 2.11
C LEU A 337 -27.18 -5.03 1.75
N ALA A 338 -28.19 -4.39 1.15
CA ALA A 338 -29.46 -5.05 0.79
C ALA A 338 -29.24 -6.35 -0.02
N PRO A 339 -30.14 -7.34 0.06
CA PRO A 339 -29.96 -8.61 -0.63
C PRO A 339 -30.02 -8.37 -2.13
N ILE A 340 -28.99 -8.81 -2.84
CA ILE A 340 -28.88 -8.62 -4.28
C ILE A 340 -29.36 -9.91 -4.96
N SER A 341 -30.67 -10.00 -5.18
CA SER A 341 -31.27 -11.07 -5.99
C SER A 341 -30.76 -11.00 -7.42
N ARG A 342 -30.84 -12.13 -8.15
CA ARG A 342 -30.52 -12.20 -9.58
C ARG A 342 -31.33 -11.17 -10.36
N ASP A 343 -32.63 -11.07 -10.06
CA ASP A 343 -33.55 -10.14 -10.71
C ASP A 343 -33.11 -8.69 -10.49
N LEU A 344 -32.59 -8.35 -9.31
CA LEU A 344 -32.07 -7.01 -9.01
C LEU A 344 -30.84 -6.67 -9.87
N ARG A 345 -29.98 -7.67 -10.17
CA ARG A 345 -28.80 -7.50 -11.05
C ARG A 345 -29.23 -7.29 -12.49
N GLU A 346 -30.21 -8.06 -12.94
CA GLU A 346 -30.78 -7.95 -14.29
C GLU A 346 -31.50 -6.60 -14.46
N GLN A 347 -32.30 -6.17 -13.47
CA GLN A 347 -32.94 -4.86 -13.44
C GLN A 347 -31.91 -3.71 -13.45
N ALA A 348 -30.84 -3.82 -12.65
CA ALA A 348 -29.75 -2.84 -12.65
C ALA A 348 -29.03 -2.77 -14.02
N ALA A 349 -28.84 -3.91 -14.68
CA ALA A 349 -28.25 -3.96 -16.01
C ALA A 349 -29.16 -3.33 -17.07
N ARG A 350 -30.46 -3.65 -17.06
CA ARG A 350 -31.46 -3.03 -17.95
C ARG A 350 -31.57 -1.53 -17.73
N ALA A 351 -31.65 -1.08 -16.48
CA ALA A 351 -31.67 0.35 -16.16
C ALA A 351 -30.45 1.09 -16.73
N HIS A 352 -29.28 0.46 -16.73
CA HIS A 352 -28.08 1.07 -17.31
C HIS A 352 -28.06 1.06 -18.84
N TYR A 353 -28.35 -0.07 -19.49
CA TYR A 353 -28.21 -0.20 -20.95
C TYR A 353 -29.43 0.24 -21.74
N GLU A 354 -30.64 -0.03 -21.24
CA GLU A 354 -31.89 0.28 -21.94
C GLU A 354 -32.38 1.69 -21.59
N LEU A 355 -32.31 2.06 -20.30
CA LEU A 355 -32.81 3.34 -19.81
C LEU A 355 -31.72 4.42 -19.66
N GLY A 356 -30.45 4.07 -19.89
CA GLY A 356 -29.33 5.01 -19.82
C GLY A 356 -29.03 5.55 -18.41
N VAL A 357 -29.55 4.92 -17.36
CA VAL A 357 -29.38 5.39 -15.98
C VAL A 357 -27.91 5.25 -15.56
N PRO A 358 -27.29 6.30 -14.99
CA PRO A 358 -25.91 6.23 -14.51
C PRO A 358 -25.73 5.15 -13.43
N ILE A 359 -24.60 4.44 -13.49
CA ILE A 359 -24.24 3.37 -12.54
C ILE A 359 -24.27 3.86 -11.09
N GLU A 360 -23.87 5.12 -10.86
CA GLU A 360 -23.86 5.76 -9.55
C GLU A 360 -25.26 5.95 -8.97
N GLU A 361 -26.23 6.25 -9.82
CA GLU A 361 -27.63 6.45 -9.43
C GLU A 361 -28.29 5.12 -9.07
N ILE A 362 -28.10 4.11 -9.91
CA ILE A 362 -28.53 2.72 -9.64
C ILE A 362 -27.90 2.23 -8.32
N ALA A 363 -26.61 2.48 -8.11
CA ALA A 363 -25.90 2.09 -6.89
C ALA A 363 -26.47 2.79 -5.64
N LYS A 364 -26.85 4.07 -5.75
CA LYS A 364 -27.47 4.82 -4.66
C LYS A 364 -28.86 4.28 -4.33
N GLN A 365 -29.69 4.01 -5.35
CA GLN A 365 -31.04 3.45 -5.19
C GLN A 365 -31.00 2.07 -4.52
N LEU A 366 -30.11 1.20 -4.99
CA LEU A 366 -29.97 -0.16 -4.49
C LEU A 366 -29.13 -0.27 -3.21
N ARG A 367 -28.58 0.85 -2.71
CA ARG A 367 -27.67 0.90 -1.54
C ARG A 367 -26.47 -0.06 -1.66
N VAL A 368 -25.89 -0.16 -2.86
CA VAL A 368 -24.71 -0.98 -3.15
C VAL A 368 -23.56 -0.13 -3.68
N LEU A 369 -22.36 -0.70 -3.75
CA LEU A 369 -21.21 0.03 -4.29
C LEU A 369 -21.31 0.16 -5.82
N PRO A 370 -20.93 1.31 -6.42
CA PRO A 370 -20.94 1.48 -7.89
C PRO A 370 -20.10 0.44 -8.65
N ARG A 371 -19.04 -0.09 -8.02
CA ARG A 371 -18.23 -1.18 -8.61
C ARG A 371 -19.04 -2.46 -8.80
N THR A 372 -20.01 -2.71 -7.92
CA THR A 372 -20.83 -3.92 -7.90
C THR A 372 -21.88 -3.83 -9.02
N VAL A 373 -22.55 -2.69 -9.15
CA VAL A 373 -23.46 -2.40 -10.29
C VAL A 373 -22.70 -2.51 -11.61
N LYS A 374 -21.50 -1.93 -11.71
CA LYS A 374 -20.65 -2.04 -12.90
C LYS A 374 -20.29 -3.49 -13.26
N ALA A 375 -20.12 -4.36 -12.26
CA ALA A 375 -19.86 -5.78 -12.52
C ALA A 375 -21.11 -6.49 -13.05
N TRP A 376 -22.30 -6.17 -12.53
CA TRP A 376 -23.57 -6.71 -13.03
C TRP A 376 -23.86 -6.25 -14.44
N THR A 377 -23.70 -4.96 -14.73
CA THR A 377 -23.91 -4.42 -16.07
C THR A 377 -22.98 -5.13 -17.05
N TYR A 378 -21.68 -5.25 -16.77
CA TYR A 378 -20.79 -5.99 -17.69
C TYR A 378 -21.15 -7.47 -17.87
N ALA A 379 -21.62 -8.14 -16.81
CA ALA A 379 -22.03 -9.54 -16.92
C ALA A 379 -23.27 -9.74 -17.80
N HIS A 380 -24.15 -8.74 -17.86
CA HIS A 380 -25.38 -8.73 -18.64
C HIS A 380 -25.31 -7.76 -19.83
N ALA A 381 -24.11 -7.37 -20.26
CA ALA A 381 -23.94 -6.48 -21.39
C ALA A 381 -24.53 -7.17 -22.63
N PRO A 382 -25.44 -6.52 -23.39
CA PRO A 382 -25.92 -7.11 -24.63
C PRO A 382 -24.71 -7.41 -25.50
N THR A 383 -24.64 -8.64 -26.01
CA THR A 383 -23.60 -9.06 -26.96
C THR A 383 -23.56 -8.03 -28.07
N ARG A 384 -22.48 -7.26 -28.12
CA ARG A 384 -22.25 -6.27 -29.19
C ARG A 384 -22.40 -7.01 -30.50
N THR A 385 -23.49 -6.75 -31.23
CA THR A 385 -23.58 -7.11 -32.64
C THR A 385 -22.49 -6.31 -33.33
N ILE A 386 -21.39 -6.99 -33.64
CA ILE A 386 -20.32 -6.41 -34.43
C ILE A 386 -20.94 -6.20 -35.82
N PRO A 387 -21.10 -4.96 -36.30
CA PRO A 387 -21.59 -4.76 -37.65
C PRO A 387 -20.64 -5.48 -38.61
N PRO A 388 -21.16 -6.21 -39.62
CA PRO A 388 -20.32 -6.87 -40.60
C PRO A 388 -19.37 -5.84 -41.21
N ALA A 389 -18.12 -6.24 -41.41
CA ALA A 389 -17.09 -5.38 -41.98
C ALA A 389 -17.61 -4.81 -43.33
N PRO A 390 -17.40 -3.51 -43.61
CA PRO A 390 -17.73 -2.96 -44.91
C PRO A 390 -17.00 -3.76 -46.00
N GLN A 391 -17.74 -4.25 -46.98
CA GLN A 391 -17.20 -4.95 -48.15
C GLN A 391 -16.44 -4.00 -49.06
#